data_AF-A0A968VE15-F1
#
_entry.id   AF-A0A968VE15-F1
#
_cell.length_a   1.000
_cell.length_b   1.000
_cell.length_c   1.000
_cell.angle_alpha   90.00
_cell.angle_beta   90.00
_cell.angle_gamma   90.00
#
_symmetry.space_group_name_H-M   'P 1'
#
loop_
_entity.id
_entity.type
_entity.pdbx_description
1 polymer ?
#
loop_
_entity_poly.entity_id
_entity_poly.type
_entity_poly.pdbx_seq_one_letter_code
_entity_poly.pdbx_strand_id
1 'polypeptide(L)' 'MPRTKPKVQDKYQLITDKLLTLMEQGTLPWQKPWFGNPPRNLIGGNPYQGSNPLLLTVQMLADQHQEDPYFIRPLA' A
#
# COMPACT_ATOMS: atom_id res chain seq x y z
N MET A 1 -32.72 18.32 7.36
CA MET A 1 -32.02 17.63 6.26
C MET A 1 -31.37 16.37 6.80
N PRO A 2 -31.60 15.18 6.23
CA PRO A 2 -30.94 13.97 6.71
C PRO A 2 -29.44 14.07 6.37
N ARG A 3 -28.59 14.09 7.41
CA ARG A 3 -27.14 13.94 7.23
C ARG A 3 -26.90 12.47 6.89
N THR A 4 -26.66 12.15 5.63
CA THR A 4 -26.16 10.83 5.21
C THR A 4 -24.81 10.60 5.85
N LYS A 5 -24.67 9.53 6.63
CA LYS A 5 -23.36 9.13 7.17
C LYS A 5 -22.47 8.73 5.99
N PRO A 6 -21.23 9.21 5.90
CA PRO A 6 -20.33 8.80 4.83
C PRO A 6 -20.16 7.29 4.89
N LYS A 7 -20.33 6.62 3.73
CA LYS A 7 -20.16 5.18 3.61
C LYS A 7 -18.70 4.87 3.93
N VAL A 8 -18.45 4.15 5.03
CA VAL A 8 -17.11 3.69 5.37
C VAL A 8 -16.64 2.81 4.22
N GLN A 9 -15.60 3.27 3.51
CA GLN A 9 -14.99 2.45 2.45
C GLN A 9 -14.48 1.16 3.07
N ASP A 10 -14.89 0.04 2.49
CA ASP A 10 -14.36 -1.26 2.88
C ASP A 10 -12.89 -1.34 2.44
N LYS A 11 -12.00 -1.37 3.43
CA LYS A 11 -10.55 -1.40 3.22
C LYS A 11 -10.14 -2.68 2.48
N TYR A 12 -10.86 -3.78 2.69
CA TYR A 12 -10.57 -5.03 2.00
C TYR A 12 -10.89 -4.92 0.52
N GLN A 13 -12.04 -4.32 0.17
CA GLN A 13 -12.40 -4.08 -1.23
C GLN A 13 -11.37 -3.20 -1.94
N LEU A 14 -10.94 -2.11 -1.28
CA LEU A 14 -9.92 -1.22 -1.84
C LEU A 14 -8.60 -1.95 -2.15
N ILE A 15 -8.17 -2.87 -1.26
CA ILE A 15 -6.96 -3.66 -1.48
C ILE A 15 -7.17 -4.65 -2.63
N THR A 16 -8.32 -5.32 -2.68
CA THR A 16 -8.67 -6.25 -3.76
C THR A 16 -8.64 -5.57 -5.13
N ASP A 17 -9.26 -4.40 -5.25
CA ASP A 17 -9.31 -3.66 -6.51
C ASP A 17 -7.90 -3.27 -6.99
N LYS A 18 -7.03 -2.82 -6.07
CA LYS A 18 -5.62 -2.51 -6.38
C LYS A 18 -4.84 -3.74 -6.87
N LEU A 19 -5.05 -4.89 -6.24
CA LEU A 19 -4.41 -6.13 -6.66
C LEU A 19 -4.88 -6.55 -8.06
N LEU A 20 -6.18 -6.41 -8.35
CA LEU A 20 -6.74 -6.67 -9.67
C LEU A 20 -6.10 -5.78 -10.74
N THR A 21 -6.02 -4.48 -10.51
CA THR A 21 -5.38 -3.53 -11.45
C THR A 21 -3.92 -3.88 -11.72
N LEU A 22 -3.15 -4.27 -10.70
CA LEU A 22 -1.75 -4.69 -10.88
C LEU A 22 -1.62 -5.95 -11.74
N MET A 23 -2.52 -6.92 -11.54
CA MET A 23 -2.56 -8.13 -12.35
C MET A 23 -2.95 -7.84 -13.80
N GLU A 24 -3.90 -6.93 -14.03
CA GLU A 24 -4.28 -6.45 -15.38
C GLU A 24 -3.11 -5.75 -16.10
N GLN A 25 -2.27 -5.04 -15.35
CA GLN A 25 -1.03 -4.44 -15.85
C GLN A 25 0.08 -5.47 -16.15
N GLY A 26 -0.19 -6.77 -15.97
CA GLY A 26 0.76 -7.85 -16.24
C GLY A 26 1.83 -8.02 -15.14
N THR A 27 1.68 -7.35 -14.00
CA THR A 27 2.61 -7.47 -12.87
C THR A 27 2.02 -8.41 -11.84
N LEU A 28 2.66 -9.57 -11.64
CA LEU A 28 2.25 -10.50 -10.58
C LEU A 28 2.90 -10.09 -9.25
N PRO A 29 2.13 -9.54 -8.29
CA PRO A 29 2.72 -8.96 -7.08
C PRO A 29 3.48 -10.02 -6.27
N TRP A 30 2.99 -11.25 -6.21
CA TRP A 30 3.62 -12.36 -5.49
C TRP A 30 4.93 -12.87 -6.09
N GLN A 31 5.28 -12.48 -7.32
CA GLN A 31 6.56 -12.85 -7.94
C GLN A 31 7.69 -11.89 -7.60
N LYS A 32 7.40 -10.73 -6.99
CA LYS A 32 8.45 -9.77 -6.63
C LYS A 32 9.29 -10.35 -5.48
N PRO A 33 10.63 -10.27 -5.54
CA PRO A 33 11.46 -10.60 -4.40
C PRO A 33 11.17 -9.59 -3.29
N TRP A 34 10.39 -10.01 -2.28
CA TRP A 34 10.10 -9.24 -1.07
C TRP A 34 11.32 -9.07 -0.16
N PHE A 35 12.50 -9.50 -0.62
CA PHE A 35 13.78 -9.43 0.06
C PHE A 35 14.50 -8.13 -0.33
N GLY A 36 14.10 -7.03 0.31
CA GLY A 36 14.69 -5.69 0.14
C GLY A 36 14.70 -4.89 1.45
N ASN A 37 15.09 -3.62 1.40
CA ASN A 37 15.00 -2.74 2.57
C ASN A 37 13.52 -2.52 2.92
N PRO A 38 13.03 -2.95 4.10
CA PRO A 38 11.61 -2.86 4.39
C PRO A 38 11.13 -1.40 4.42
N PRO A 39 9.89 -1.12 4.01
CA PRO A 39 9.25 0.18 4.21
C PRO A 39 9.43 0.67 5.65
N ARG A 40 9.84 1.92 5.81
CA ARG A 40 10.04 2.61 7.09
C ARG A 40 9.23 3.89 7.15
N ASN A 41 8.84 4.30 8.35
CA ASN A 41 8.26 5.62 8.52
C ASN A 41 9.32 6.71 8.28
N LEU A 42 8.94 7.81 7.63
CA LEU A 42 9.86 8.94 7.40
C LEU A 42 10.21 9.65 8.73
N ILE A 43 9.27 9.71 9.66
CA ILE A 43 9.40 10.49 10.90
C ILE A 43 10.36 9.84 11.90
N GLY A 44 10.33 8.51 12.03
CA GLY A 44 11.07 7.78 13.07
C GLY A 44 12.03 6.71 12.55
N GLY A 45 12.15 6.50 11.24
CA GLY A 45 12.93 5.42 10.63
C GLY A 45 12.50 3.98 10.99
N ASN A 46 11.38 3.81 11.70
CA ASN A 46 10.91 2.53 12.19
C ASN A 46 10.32 1.70 11.04
N PRO A 47 10.75 0.44 10.86
CA PRO A 47 10.20 -0.43 9.83
C PRO A 47 8.74 -0.80 10.16
N TYR A 48 7.90 -0.87 9.12
CA TYR A 48 6.54 -1.36 9.28
C TYR A 48 6.53 -2.86 9.62
N GLN A 49 5.53 -3.30 10.39
CA GLN A 49 5.37 -4.68 10.83
C GLN A 49 4.03 -5.27 10.37
N GLY A 50 3.91 -6.60 10.44
CA GLY A 50 2.71 -7.34 10.04
C GLY A 50 2.51 -7.34 8.52
N SER A 51 1.28 -7.13 8.06
CA SER A 51 0.93 -7.11 6.63
C SER A 51 1.22 -5.77 5.94
N ASN A 52 1.56 -4.72 6.70
CA ASN A 52 1.80 -3.38 6.14
C ASN A 52 2.97 -3.30 5.16
N PRO A 53 4.13 -3.96 5.40
CA PRO A 53 5.22 -3.99 4.42
C PRO A 53 4.76 -4.46 3.04
N LEU A 54 3.99 -5.55 2.98
CA LEU A 54 3.43 -6.09 1.74
C LEU A 54 2.54 -5.05 1.05
N LEU A 55 1.57 -4.48 1.77
CA LEU A 55 0.66 -3.48 1.21
C LEU A 55 1.39 -2.25 0.68
N LEU A 56 2.41 -1.78 1.40
CA LEU A 56 3.23 -0.64 0.98
C LEU A 56 4.07 -0.95 -0.24
N THR A 57 4.65 -2.14 -0.33
CA THR A 57 5.40 -2.56 -1.53
C THR A 57 4.50 -2.74 -2.76
N VAL A 58 3.26 -3.21 -2.56
CA VAL A 58 2.23 -3.28 -3.61
C VAL A 58 1.83 -1.87 -4.05
N GLN A 59 1.73 -0.92 -3.12
CA GLN A 59 1.47 0.48 -3.44
C GLN A 59 2.63 1.11 -4.23
N MET A 60 3.89 0.87 -3.83
CA MET A 60 5.07 1.34 -4.59
C MET A 60 5.08 0.82 -6.03
N LEU A 61 4.69 -0.44 -6.20
CA LEU A 61 4.54 -1.05 -7.53
C LEU A 61 3.47 -0.34 -8.36
N ALA A 62 2.31 -0.08 -7.76
CA ALA A 62 1.20 0.61 -8.44
C ALA A 62 1.57 2.05 -8.83
N ASP A 63 2.30 2.74 -7.96
CA ASP A 63 2.71 4.13 -8.17
C ASP A 63 4.02 4.28 -8.95
N GLN A 64 4.65 3.16 -9.37
CA GLN A 64 5.95 3.13 -10.06
C GLN A 64 7.10 3.82 -9.29
N HIS A 65 6.99 3.96 -7.96
CA HIS A 65 8.05 4.47 -7.11
C HIS A 65 9.08 3.36 -6.89
N GLN A 66 10.16 3.37 -7.67
CA GLN A 66 11.02 2.20 -7.80
C GLN A 66 11.78 1.86 -6.50
N GLU A 67 12.25 2.82 -5.69
CA GLU A 67 13.24 2.52 -4.64
C GLU A 67 13.17 3.36 -3.34
N ASP A 68 12.06 4.06 -3.05
CA ASP A 68 11.98 4.90 -1.85
C ASP A 68 11.53 4.11 -0.61
N PRO A 69 12.41 3.89 0.40
CA PRO A 69 12.06 3.08 1.56
C PRO A 69 11.22 3.85 2.59
N TYR A 70 11.01 5.15 2.40
CA TYR A 70 10.39 6.02 3.40
C TYR A 70 8.96 6.39 3.03
N PHE A 71 8.04 6.13 3.97
CA PHE A 71 6.63 6.49 3.82
C PHE A 71 6.24 7.54 4.85
N ILE A 72 5.52 8.55 4.38
CA ILE A 72 4.89 9.54 5.24
C ILE A 72 3.50 9.01 5.58
N ARG A 73 3.20 8.87 6.87
CA ARG A 73 1.81 8.72 7.31
C ARG A 73 1.18 10.11 7.10
N PRO A 74 0.25 10.31 6.15
CA PRO A 74 -0.43 11.60 6.06
C PRO A 74 -1.11 11.83 7.41
N LEU A 75 -0.80 12.95 8.06
CA LEU A 75 -1.59 13.43 9.19
C LEU A 75 -2.99 13.66 8.61
N ALA A 76 -3.94 12.85 9.07
CA ALA A 76 -5.34 12.97 8.70
C ALA A 76 -5.87 14.37 9.03
#